data_AF-A0A959YWZ8-F1
#
_entry.id   AF-A0A959YWZ8-F1
#
_cell.length_a   1.000
_cell.length_b   1.000
_cell.length_c   1.000
_cell.angle_alpha   90.00
_cell.angle_beta   90.00
_cell.angle_gamma   90.00
#
_symmetry.space_group_name_H-M   'P 1'
#
loop_
_entity.id
_entity.type
_entity.pdbx_description
1 polymer ?
#
loop_
_entity_poly.entity_id
_entity_poly.type
_entity_poly.pdbx_seq_one_letter_code
_entity_poly.pdbx_strand_id
1 'polypeptide(L)'
;CRMNMIMHDVHYRQFDIKNEDTLERPQHLDDAPFEAIVANPPFSAHWKPGPTKSTDDRFSAPGKLAPRTKADFAFLLHMLHHLEEGGTLACVLPHGVLFRGAAEAHIREYLIRDLNVLDAVIGLPAQIFYGTGIPTCIVVLKKGRKADDVLFIDASQYYEKVKTQNKLRPEDVDRIVSTYRERSEQEKYSHVADMDELKSNGYNLNIPRYVDTFEAEEAVDLSAVAKELHALEQGMKATDAELAGYCKELGIGMPFV
;
A
#
# COMPACT_ATOMS: atom_id res chain seq x y z
N CYS A 1 1.08 14.59 22.30
CA CYS A 1 2.33 14.84 21.53
C CYS A 1 3.38 15.63 22.31
N ARG A 2 3.13 16.86 22.78
CA ARG A 2 4.14 17.64 23.55
C ARG A 2 4.70 16.91 24.77
N MET A 3 3.84 16.31 25.59
CA MET A 3 4.27 15.49 26.73
C MET A 3 5.11 14.28 26.31
N ASN A 4 4.81 13.67 25.15
CA ASN A 4 5.59 12.54 24.64
C ASN A 4 7.03 12.94 24.32
N MET A 5 7.24 14.12 23.72
CA MET A 5 8.58 14.64 23.44
C MET A 5 9.37 14.85 24.74
N ILE A 6 8.73 15.45 25.74
CA ILE A 6 9.35 15.70 27.05
C ILE A 6 9.71 14.40 27.76
N MET A 7 8.86 13.37 27.69
CA MET A 7 9.13 12.04 28.28
C MET A 7 10.27 11.28 27.59
N HIS A 8 10.64 11.68 26.38
CA HIS A 8 11.81 11.15 25.66
C HIS A 8 13.00 12.12 25.73
N ASP A 9 13.04 12.96 26.76
CA ASP A 9 14.15 13.90 27.06
C ASP A 9 14.46 14.92 25.96
N VAL A 10 13.50 15.22 25.07
CA VAL A 10 13.66 16.29 24.09
C VAL A 10 13.38 17.64 24.76
N HIS A 11 14.37 18.53 24.73
CA HIS A 11 14.25 19.84 25.39
C HIS A 11 13.16 20.69 24.73
N TYR A 12 12.37 21.43 25.52
CA TYR A 12 11.20 22.19 25.02
C TYR A 12 11.51 23.26 23.96
N ARG A 13 12.78 23.65 23.82
CA ARG A 13 13.26 24.60 22.79
C ARG A 13 13.60 23.92 21.46
N GLN A 14 13.62 22.59 21.42
CA GLN A 14 13.98 21.78 20.24
C GLN A 14 12.75 21.22 19.53
N PHE A 15 11.54 21.47 20.02
CA PHE A 15 10.32 21.09 19.34
C PHE A 15 9.25 22.17 19.51
N ASP A 16 8.46 22.37 18.45
CA ASP A 16 7.24 23.16 18.48
C ASP A 16 6.10 22.32 17.90
N ILE A 17 4.98 22.22 18.63
CA ILE A 17 3.83 21.43 18.24
C ILE A 17 2.59 22.26 18.49
N LYS A 18 1.86 22.54 17.42
CA LYS A 18 0.66 23.37 17.43
C LYS A 18 -0.61 22.52 17.36
N ASN A 19 -1.68 23.01 17.98
CA ASN A 19 -3.00 22.39 17.93
C ASN A 19 -3.89 23.18 16.99
N GLU A 20 -3.95 22.77 15.73
CA GLU A 20 -4.75 23.42 14.70
C GLU A 20 -4.93 22.46 13.50
N ASP A 21 -5.90 22.73 12.62
CA ASP A 21 -6.07 22.03 11.35
C ASP A 21 -5.00 22.45 10.34
N THR A 22 -4.13 21.51 9.96
CA THR A 22 -3.02 21.71 9.02
C THR A 22 -3.46 22.20 7.63
N LEU A 23 -4.60 21.75 7.13
CA LEU A 23 -5.08 22.13 5.79
C LEU A 23 -5.77 23.50 5.81
N GLU A 24 -6.38 23.88 6.93
CA GLU A 24 -7.06 25.17 7.08
C GLU A 24 -6.17 26.30 7.59
N ARG A 25 -5.35 26.03 8.61
CA ARG A 25 -4.58 27.04 9.35
C ARG A 25 -3.19 26.49 9.70
N PRO A 26 -2.32 26.27 8.70
CA PRO A 26 -0.94 25.84 8.95
C PRO A 26 -0.20 26.88 9.81
N GLN A 27 0.64 26.41 10.74
CA GLN A 27 1.22 27.26 11.79
C GLN A 27 2.72 27.54 11.64
N HIS A 28 3.44 26.73 10.85
CA HIS A 28 4.91 26.79 10.71
C HIS A 28 5.31 27.32 9.32
N LEU A 29 4.59 28.34 8.84
CA LEU A 29 4.83 28.90 7.50
C LEU A 29 6.20 29.60 7.42
N ASP A 30 6.64 30.22 8.52
CA ASP A 30 7.90 30.95 8.60
C ASP A 30 9.13 30.03 8.78
N ASP A 31 8.91 28.77 9.19
CA ASP A 31 9.97 27.78 9.38
C ASP A 31 10.29 26.97 8.12
N ALA A 32 9.42 27.06 7.11
CA ALA A 32 9.57 26.36 5.84
C ALA A 32 10.56 27.08 4.90
N PRO A 33 11.24 26.36 3.99
CA PRO A 33 11.04 24.95 3.66
C PRO A 33 11.79 23.96 4.58
N PHE A 34 11.40 22.68 4.53
CA PHE A 34 12.01 21.59 5.32
C PHE A 34 12.76 20.58 4.43
N GLU A 35 13.91 20.09 4.88
CA GLU A 35 14.69 19.05 4.19
C GLU A 35 14.04 17.66 4.27
N ALA A 36 13.34 17.36 5.36
CA ALA A 36 12.73 16.06 5.61
C ALA A 36 11.35 16.22 6.24
N ILE A 37 10.35 15.51 5.68
CA ILE A 37 9.00 15.46 6.21
C ILE A 37 8.58 14.00 6.35
N VAL A 38 8.05 13.62 7.50
CA VAL A 38 7.45 12.30 7.73
C VAL A 38 6.04 12.46 8.27
N ALA A 39 5.10 11.68 7.75
CA ALA A 39 3.71 11.80 8.17
C ALA A 39 2.92 10.50 8.09
N ASN A 40 1.96 10.37 8.98
CA ASN A 40 0.87 9.40 8.93
C ASN A 40 -0.45 10.16 9.10
N PRO A 41 -0.92 10.88 8.06
CA PRO A 41 -2.16 11.64 8.14
C PRO A 41 -3.37 10.70 8.34
N PRO A 42 -4.48 11.20 8.91
CA PRO A 42 -5.69 10.42 9.04
C PRO A 42 -6.19 9.96 7.66
N PHE A 43 -6.32 8.64 7.48
CA PHE A 43 -6.66 8.05 6.19
C PHE A 43 -8.02 8.50 5.71
N SER A 44 -8.06 9.03 4.48
CA SER A 44 -9.30 9.45 3.83
C SER A 44 -10.15 10.39 4.69
N ALA A 45 -9.51 11.28 5.44
CA ALA A 45 -10.22 12.26 6.24
C ALA A 45 -11.11 13.16 5.37
N HIS A 46 -12.20 13.63 5.95
CA HIS A 46 -12.99 14.69 5.35
C HIS A 46 -12.24 16.03 5.48
N TRP A 47 -12.30 16.85 4.44
CA TRP A 47 -11.74 18.20 4.44
C TRP A 47 -12.66 19.15 3.67
N LYS A 48 -12.31 20.44 3.59
CA LYS A 48 -13.11 21.46 2.92
C LYS A 48 -12.42 21.95 1.64
N PRO A 49 -12.59 21.25 0.51
CA PRO A 49 -12.24 21.82 -0.79
C PRO A 49 -13.17 23.01 -1.08
N GLY A 50 -12.68 23.99 -1.83
CA GLY A 50 -13.49 25.16 -2.20
C GLY A 50 -12.67 26.22 -2.94
N PRO A 51 -13.31 27.34 -3.32
CA PRO A 51 -12.67 28.39 -4.13
C PRO A 51 -11.36 28.91 -3.52
N THR A 52 -11.31 29.06 -2.19
CA THR A 52 -10.10 29.49 -1.48
C THR A 52 -8.95 28.51 -1.65
N LYS A 53 -9.22 27.20 -1.65
CA LYS A 53 -8.21 26.16 -1.89
C LYS A 53 -7.83 26.06 -3.37
N SER A 54 -8.73 26.40 -4.29
CA SER A 54 -8.44 26.40 -5.73
C SER A 54 -7.44 27.48 -6.13
N THR A 55 -7.30 28.55 -5.34
CA THR A 55 -6.34 29.63 -5.56
C THR A 55 -5.15 29.59 -4.59
N ASP A 56 -5.11 28.60 -3.68
CA ASP A 56 -4.03 28.41 -2.71
C ASP A 56 -2.86 27.73 -3.43
N ASP A 57 -1.66 28.30 -3.34
CA ASP A 57 -0.45 27.80 -4.02
C ASP A 57 -0.09 26.36 -3.65
N ARG A 58 -0.59 25.86 -2.51
CA ARG A 58 -0.43 24.47 -2.11
C ARG A 58 -1.22 23.51 -2.99
N PHE A 59 -2.38 23.90 -3.49
CA PHE A 59 -3.35 22.98 -4.11
C PHE A 59 -3.77 23.36 -5.53
N SER A 60 -3.47 24.58 -5.98
CA SER A 60 -3.95 25.11 -7.25
C SER A 60 -3.26 24.50 -8.46
N ALA A 61 -1.97 24.19 -8.36
CA ALA A 61 -1.12 23.80 -9.49
C ALA A 61 -1.59 22.56 -10.28
N PRO A 62 -2.10 21.48 -9.66
CA PRO A 62 -2.67 20.34 -10.40
C PRO A 62 -3.99 20.65 -11.15
N GLY A 63 -4.61 21.81 -10.92
CA GLY A 63 -5.89 22.21 -11.53
C GLY A 63 -7.12 21.46 -11.02
N LYS A 64 -6.96 20.48 -10.12
CA LYS A 64 -8.02 19.73 -9.43
C LYS A 64 -7.72 19.64 -7.94
N LEU A 65 -8.76 19.77 -7.13
CA LEU A 65 -8.67 19.56 -5.68
C LEU A 65 -8.99 18.11 -5.31
N ALA A 66 -8.37 17.62 -4.25
CA ALA A 66 -8.72 16.32 -3.68
C ALA A 66 -10.22 16.28 -3.28
N PRO A 67 -10.90 15.12 -3.37
CA PRO A 67 -12.32 15.01 -3.03
C PRO A 67 -12.60 15.37 -1.57
N ARG A 68 -13.78 15.92 -1.28
CA ARG A 68 -14.20 16.32 0.08
C ARG A 68 -14.08 15.21 1.12
N THR A 69 -14.25 13.95 0.72
CA THR A 69 -14.20 12.77 1.59
C THR A 69 -12.83 12.09 1.61
N LYS A 70 -11.83 12.65 0.93
CA LYS A 70 -10.50 12.07 0.72
C LYS A 70 -9.43 13.17 0.73
N ALA A 71 -8.97 13.54 1.93
CA ALA A 71 -7.93 14.55 2.11
C ALA A 71 -6.49 14.06 1.80
N ASP A 72 -6.31 12.79 1.42
CA ASP A 72 -5.00 12.14 1.28
C ASP A 72 -4.03 12.95 0.39
N PHE A 73 -4.46 13.35 -0.82
CA PHE A 73 -3.67 14.20 -1.71
C PHE A 73 -3.57 15.66 -1.24
N ALA A 74 -4.54 16.17 -0.48
CA ALA A 74 -4.42 17.51 0.10
C ALA A 74 -3.27 17.55 1.12
N PHE A 75 -3.11 16.51 1.96
CA PHE A 75 -1.95 16.40 2.84
C PHE A 75 -0.64 16.28 2.04
N LEU A 76 -0.58 15.41 1.02
CA LEU A 76 0.63 15.26 0.19
C LEU A 76 1.04 16.59 -0.46
N LEU A 77 0.10 17.30 -1.08
CA LEU A 77 0.35 18.58 -1.73
C LEU A 77 0.78 19.65 -0.71
N HIS A 78 0.15 19.70 0.47
CA HIS A 78 0.55 20.59 1.55
C HIS A 78 2.00 20.32 1.98
N MET A 79 2.36 19.06 2.21
CA MET A 79 3.72 18.70 2.63
C MET A 79 4.74 18.96 1.53
N LEU A 80 4.43 18.63 0.28
CA LEU A 80 5.31 18.88 -0.87
C LEU A 80 5.57 20.37 -1.08
N HIS A 81 4.57 21.22 -0.85
CA HIS A 81 4.73 22.67 -0.94
C HIS A 81 5.78 23.20 0.06
N HIS A 82 5.81 22.65 1.28
CA HIS A 82 6.76 23.04 2.33
C HIS A 82 8.08 22.25 2.27
N LEU A 83 8.23 21.34 1.30
CA LEU A 83 9.45 20.57 1.12
C LEU A 83 10.48 21.39 0.34
N GLU A 84 11.72 21.42 0.86
CA GLU A 84 12.85 22.08 0.22
C GLU A 84 13.26 21.37 -1.08
N GLU A 85 13.91 22.11 -1.97
CA GLU A 85 14.56 21.52 -3.14
C GLU A 85 15.64 20.52 -2.70
N GLY A 86 15.61 19.29 -3.21
CA GLY A 86 16.46 18.19 -2.73
C GLY A 86 15.93 17.47 -1.49
N GLY A 87 14.88 17.98 -0.84
CA GLY A 87 14.26 17.38 0.33
C GLY A 87 13.48 16.10 0.04
N THR A 88 13.23 15.31 1.08
CA THR A 88 12.52 14.02 1.01
C THR A 88 11.30 13.98 1.95
N LEU A 89 10.16 13.56 1.41
CA LEU A 89 8.92 13.33 2.13
C LEU A 89 8.59 11.84 2.12
N ALA A 90 8.33 11.24 3.29
CA ALA A 90 7.80 9.89 3.40
C ALA A 90 6.44 9.90 4.11
N CYS A 91 5.38 9.51 3.41
CA CYS A 91 4.01 9.58 3.91
C CYS A 91 3.32 8.22 3.86
N VAL A 92 2.76 7.79 4.98
CA VAL A 92 1.89 6.61 5.05
C VAL A 92 0.50 6.96 4.56
N LEU A 93 -0.02 6.20 3.59
CA LEU A 93 -1.32 6.43 2.95
C LEU A 93 -2.05 5.10 2.70
N PRO A 94 -3.39 5.11 2.58
CA PRO A 94 -4.12 3.93 2.14
C PRO A 94 -3.86 3.66 0.64
N HIS A 95 -3.86 2.39 0.22
CA HIS A 95 -3.59 2.01 -1.18
C HIS A 95 -4.47 2.73 -2.22
N GLY A 96 -5.66 3.21 -1.83
CA GLY A 96 -6.53 3.94 -2.76
C GLY A 96 -5.86 5.15 -3.42
N VAL A 97 -4.87 5.81 -2.79
CA VAL A 97 -4.15 6.93 -3.43
C VAL A 97 -3.41 6.50 -4.71
N LEU A 98 -3.05 5.22 -4.81
CA LEU A 98 -2.28 4.66 -5.91
C LEU A 98 -3.10 4.51 -7.20
N PHE A 99 -4.42 4.31 -7.09
CA PHE A 99 -5.25 3.92 -8.24
C PHE A 99 -6.60 4.65 -8.34
N ARG A 100 -7.04 5.40 -7.32
CA ARG A 100 -8.30 6.15 -7.42
C ARG A 100 -8.26 7.12 -8.61
N GLY A 101 -9.40 7.20 -9.30
CA GLY A 101 -9.58 7.93 -10.55
C GLY A 101 -9.95 9.41 -10.36
N ALA A 102 -10.58 9.99 -11.39
CA ALA A 102 -11.13 11.35 -11.38
C ALA A 102 -10.09 12.40 -10.94
N ALA A 103 -10.44 13.28 -9.99
CA ALA A 103 -9.57 14.35 -9.52
C ALA A 103 -8.24 13.84 -8.97
N GLU A 104 -8.22 12.69 -8.29
CA GLU A 104 -7.00 12.13 -7.70
C GLU A 104 -6.06 11.58 -8.77
N ALA A 105 -6.58 11.03 -9.87
CA ALA A 105 -5.74 10.63 -11.01
C ALA A 105 -5.02 11.83 -11.64
N HIS A 106 -5.70 12.99 -11.76
CA HIS A 106 -5.08 14.21 -12.30
C HIS A 106 -3.97 14.72 -11.37
N ILE A 107 -4.21 14.74 -10.05
CA ILE A 107 -3.19 15.15 -9.09
C ILE A 107 -2.00 14.19 -9.13
N ARG A 108 -2.25 12.87 -9.18
CA ARG A 108 -1.20 11.85 -9.25
C ARG A 108 -0.36 11.98 -10.52
N GLU A 109 -1.00 12.14 -11.68
CA GLU A 109 -0.30 12.37 -12.94
C GLU A 109 0.54 13.66 -12.88
N TYR A 110 0.02 14.75 -12.30
CA TYR A 110 0.78 15.98 -12.12
C TYR A 110 2.04 15.79 -11.26
N LEU A 111 1.92 15.07 -10.13
CA LEU A 111 3.06 14.78 -9.26
C LEU A 111 4.15 13.93 -9.96
N ILE A 112 3.75 13.01 -10.83
CA ILE A 112 4.66 12.08 -11.49
C ILE A 112 5.25 12.71 -12.76
N ARG A 113 4.40 13.15 -13.68
CA ARG A 113 4.78 13.62 -15.01
C ARG A 113 5.29 15.05 -15.01
N ASP A 114 4.57 15.95 -14.35
CA ASP A 114 4.84 17.40 -14.47
C ASP A 114 5.85 17.88 -13.44
N LEU A 115 5.84 17.31 -12.23
CA LEU A 115 6.80 17.65 -11.17
C LEU A 115 7.96 16.67 -11.01
N ASN A 116 7.85 15.43 -11.52
CA ASN A 116 8.81 14.34 -11.30
C ASN A 116 9.26 14.25 -9.83
N VAL A 117 8.31 14.14 -8.89
CA VAL A 117 8.63 14.07 -7.46
C VAL A 117 8.43 12.69 -6.85
N LEU A 118 7.73 11.77 -7.52
CA LEU A 118 7.51 10.43 -6.98
C LEU A 118 8.79 9.61 -7.05
N ASP A 119 9.28 9.14 -5.90
CA ASP A 119 10.56 8.44 -5.81
C ASP A 119 10.44 6.94 -5.57
N ALA A 120 9.51 6.56 -4.69
CA ALA A 120 9.17 5.17 -4.44
C ALA A 120 7.74 5.00 -3.92
N VAL A 121 7.17 3.81 -4.15
CA VAL A 121 5.94 3.31 -3.56
C VAL A 121 6.24 2.00 -2.85
N ILE A 122 6.02 1.97 -1.54
CA ILE A 122 6.33 0.82 -0.69
C ILE A 122 5.03 0.27 -0.10
N GLY A 123 4.57 -0.88 -0.56
CA GLY A 123 3.43 -1.60 0.01
C GLY A 123 3.77 -2.21 1.36
N LEU A 124 2.92 -2.00 2.35
CA LEU A 124 3.08 -2.56 3.69
C LEU A 124 2.13 -3.75 3.90
N PRO A 125 2.45 -4.64 4.86
CA PRO A 125 1.52 -5.68 5.31
C PRO A 125 0.15 -5.11 5.69
N ALA A 126 -0.91 -5.84 5.34
CA ALA A 126 -2.24 -5.55 5.86
C ALA A 126 -2.26 -5.68 7.40
N GLN A 127 -3.24 -5.09 8.08
CA GLN A 127 -3.39 -5.19 9.54
C GLN A 127 -2.17 -4.70 10.37
N ILE A 128 -1.29 -3.87 9.80
CA ILE A 128 -0.15 -3.29 10.54
C ILE A 128 -0.57 -2.13 11.45
N PHE A 129 -1.70 -1.48 11.15
CA PHE A 129 -2.22 -0.36 11.93
C PHE A 129 -3.32 -0.80 12.92
N TYR A 130 -3.30 -0.21 14.11
CA TYR A 130 -4.38 -0.37 15.07
C TYR A 130 -5.71 0.16 14.50
N GLY A 131 -6.78 -0.63 14.64
CA GLY A 131 -8.14 -0.20 14.30
C GLY A 131 -8.53 -0.29 12.82
N THR A 132 -7.64 -0.76 11.93
CA THR A 132 -7.99 -1.00 10.53
C THR A 132 -7.20 -2.16 9.92
N GLY A 133 -7.89 -2.99 9.12
CA GLY A 133 -7.24 -4.05 8.33
C GLY A 133 -6.83 -3.62 6.93
N ILE A 134 -7.05 -2.35 6.58
CA ILE A 134 -6.80 -1.83 5.23
C ILE A 134 -5.30 -1.88 4.92
N PRO A 135 -4.90 -2.41 3.74
CA PRO A 135 -3.52 -2.31 3.24
C PRO A 135 -3.09 -0.85 3.07
N THR A 136 -1.87 -0.56 3.46
CA THR A 136 -1.29 0.79 3.45
C THR A 136 0.03 0.77 2.71
N CYS A 137 0.43 1.92 2.21
CA CYS A 137 1.68 2.11 1.51
C CYS A 137 2.41 3.33 2.07
N ILE A 138 3.72 3.36 1.90
CA ILE A 138 4.53 4.57 2.05
C ILE A 138 4.77 5.12 0.65
N VAL A 139 4.38 6.37 0.44
CA VAL A 139 4.74 7.14 -0.75
C VAL A 139 5.93 8.01 -0.37
N VAL A 140 7.04 7.84 -1.10
CA VAL A 140 8.23 8.65 -0.95
C VAL A 140 8.26 9.67 -2.08
N LEU A 141 8.26 10.96 -1.74
CA LEU A 141 8.46 12.05 -2.69
C LEU A 141 9.82 12.71 -2.47
N LYS A 142 10.50 13.07 -3.55
CA LYS A 142 11.76 13.80 -3.51
C LYS A 142 11.69 14.98 -4.48
N LYS A 143 11.91 16.19 -3.98
CA LYS A 143 11.89 17.40 -4.81
C LYS A 143 13.22 17.56 -5.54
N GLY A 144 13.21 17.90 -6.82
CA GLY A 144 14.44 18.07 -7.59
C GLY A 144 15.21 16.79 -7.91
N ARG A 145 14.54 15.62 -7.86
CA ARG A 145 15.16 14.36 -8.29
C ARG A 145 15.47 14.40 -9.79
N LYS A 146 16.59 13.77 -10.15
CA LYS A 146 17.07 13.66 -11.54
C LYS A 146 16.73 12.33 -12.19
N ALA A 147 16.32 11.35 -11.38
CA ALA A 147 15.97 10.04 -11.89
C ALA A 147 14.57 10.11 -12.50
N ASP A 148 14.36 9.32 -13.56
CA ASP A 148 13.09 9.24 -14.29
C ASP A 148 12.47 7.83 -14.13
N ASP A 149 12.52 7.31 -12.90
CA ASP A 149 12.09 5.97 -12.52
C ASP A 149 11.40 5.91 -11.14
N VAL A 150 10.40 5.06 -10.95
CA VAL A 150 9.75 4.87 -9.65
C VAL A 150 10.05 3.48 -9.14
N LEU A 151 10.62 3.39 -7.94
CA LEU A 151 10.84 2.11 -7.29
C LEU A 151 9.55 1.64 -6.62
N PHE A 152 9.09 0.45 -6.98
CA PHE A 152 8.02 -0.26 -6.30
C PHE A 152 8.63 -1.32 -5.39
N ILE A 153 8.16 -1.40 -4.14
CA ILE A 153 8.51 -2.46 -3.19
C ILE A 153 7.20 -3.03 -2.64
N ASP A 154 7.00 -4.34 -2.75
CA ASP A 154 5.90 -5.05 -2.09
C ASP A 154 6.40 -5.79 -0.84
N ALA A 155 6.29 -5.14 0.32
CA ALA A 155 6.59 -5.77 1.60
C ALA A 155 5.38 -6.50 2.22
N SER A 156 4.28 -6.70 1.48
CA SER A 156 3.02 -7.21 2.03
C SER A 156 3.12 -8.63 2.61
N GLN A 157 4.08 -9.44 2.16
CA GLN A 157 4.33 -10.81 2.63
C GLN A 157 5.42 -10.91 3.71
N TYR A 158 6.05 -9.79 4.08
CA TYR A 158 7.22 -9.76 4.96
C TYR A 158 6.84 -9.18 6.32
N TYR A 159 6.36 -10.04 7.22
CA TYR A 159 5.93 -9.64 8.55
C TYR A 159 5.85 -10.83 9.52
N GLU A 160 5.78 -10.52 10.81
CA GLU A 160 5.33 -11.43 11.85
C GLU A 160 3.83 -11.22 12.13
N LYS A 161 3.05 -12.31 12.11
CA LYS A 161 1.64 -12.26 12.50
C LYS A 161 1.51 -12.28 14.03
N VAL A 162 1.02 -11.20 14.61
CA VAL A 162 0.83 -11.03 16.06
C VAL A 162 -0.66 -10.85 16.38
N LYS A 163 -1.34 -11.98 16.66
CA LYS A 163 -2.81 -12.02 16.90
C LYS A 163 -3.60 -11.43 15.73
N THR A 164 -4.17 -10.24 15.92
CA THR A 164 -5.01 -9.51 14.96
C THR A 164 -4.23 -8.40 14.24
N GLN A 165 -2.91 -8.31 14.47
CA GLN A 165 -2.05 -7.31 13.86
C GLN A 165 -0.80 -7.93 13.30
N ASN A 166 -0.36 -7.40 12.17
CA ASN A 166 0.92 -7.76 11.59
C ASN A 166 1.97 -6.77 12.06
N LYS A 167 3.20 -7.24 12.23
CA LYS A 167 4.32 -6.43 12.70
C LYS A 167 5.50 -6.64 11.77
N LEU A 168 6.11 -5.54 11.32
CA LEU A 168 7.42 -5.59 10.67
C LEU A 168 8.48 -5.96 11.71
N ARG A 169 9.22 -7.03 11.45
CA ARG A 169 10.40 -7.39 12.22
C ARG A 169 11.57 -6.49 11.80
N PRO A 170 12.62 -6.35 12.63
CA PRO A 170 13.80 -5.57 12.26
C PRO A 170 14.37 -5.96 10.89
N GLU A 171 14.46 -7.24 10.57
CA GLU A 171 14.95 -7.74 9.28
C GLU A 171 14.04 -7.37 8.09
N ASP A 172 12.72 -7.24 8.30
CA ASP A 172 11.79 -6.80 7.25
C ASP A 172 12.02 -5.31 6.95
N VAL A 173 12.23 -4.50 7.98
CA VAL A 173 12.54 -3.06 7.85
C VAL A 173 13.89 -2.88 7.16
N ASP A 174 14.92 -3.60 7.59
CA ASP A 174 16.25 -3.52 7.00
C ASP A 174 16.22 -3.89 5.52
N ARG A 175 15.46 -4.93 5.14
CA ARG A 175 15.28 -5.32 3.74
C ARG A 175 14.60 -4.23 2.91
N ILE A 176 13.54 -3.61 3.42
CA ILE A 176 12.87 -2.49 2.73
C ILE A 176 13.85 -1.33 2.53
N VAL A 177 14.59 -0.97 3.58
CA VAL A 177 15.53 0.16 3.55
C VAL A 177 16.72 -0.12 2.64
N SER A 178 17.30 -1.32 2.67
CA SER A 178 18.41 -1.68 1.78
C SER A 178 17.96 -1.67 0.32
N THR A 179 16.81 -2.28 0.03
CA THR A 179 16.22 -2.30 -1.32
C THR A 179 15.93 -0.89 -1.84
N TYR A 180 15.41 -0.01 -0.99
CA TYR A 180 15.18 1.41 -1.34
C TYR A 180 16.49 2.15 -1.65
N ARG A 181 17.52 1.98 -0.80
CA ARG A 181 18.81 2.66 -0.96
C ARG A 181 19.58 2.17 -2.19
N GLU A 182 19.54 0.87 -2.44
CA GLU A 182 20.25 0.24 -3.55
C GLU A 182 19.46 0.29 -4.86
N ARG A 183 18.16 0.62 -4.80
CA ARG A 183 17.20 0.53 -5.91
C ARG A 183 17.26 -0.83 -6.62
N SER A 184 17.45 -1.90 -5.84
CA SER A 184 17.61 -3.25 -6.37
C SER A 184 16.27 -3.83 -6.83
N GLU A 185 16.25 -4.45 -8.00
CA GLU A 185 15.12 -5.28 -8.44
C GLU A 185 15.23 -6.69 -7.86
N GLN A 186 14.12 -7.21 -7.37
CA GLN A 186 14.03 -8.53 -6.76
C GLN A 186 12.71 -9.17 -7.19
N GLU A 187 12.79 -10.40 -7.70
CA GLU A 187 11.62 -11.16 -8.14
C GLU A 187 10.54 -11.20 -7.05
N LYS A 188 9.29 -10.90 -7.43
CA LYS A 188 8.12 -10.85 -6.53
C LYS A 188 8.24 -9.88 -5.35
N TYR A 189 9.20 -8.95 -5.36
CA TYR A 189 9.42 -8.04 -4.25
C TYR A 189 9.64 -6.59 -4.65
N SER A 190 10.46 -6.31 -5.67
CA SER A 190 10.72 -4.93 -6.09
C SER A 190 10.97 -4.81 -7.59
N HIS A 191 10.53 -3.70 -8.16
CA HIS A 191 10.64 -3.38 -9.58
C HIS A 191 10.92 -1.89 -9.76
N VAL A 192 11.80 -1.53 -10.69
CA VAL A 192 12.11 -0.13 -11.04
C VAL A 192 11.38 0.20 -12.34
N ALA A 193 10.25 0.89 -12.23
CA ALA A 193 9.45 1.25 -13.39
C ALA A 193 9.94 2.57 -14.00
N ASP A 194 10.19 2.59 -15.31
CA ASP A 194 10.51 3.82 -16.02
C ASP A 194 9.24 4.67 -16.32
N MET A 195 9.45 5.91 -16.76
CA MET A 195 8.33 6.82 -17.09
C MET A 195 7.43 6.31 -18.22
N ASP A 196 7.95 5.52 -19.16
CA ASP A 196 7.16 4.98 -20.26
C ASP A 196 6.24 3.86 -19.77
N GLU A 197 6.73 3.00 -18.87
CA GLU A 197 5.95 1.98 -18.18
C GLU A 197 4.84 2.62 -17.33
N LEU A 198 5.17 3.63 -16.52
CA LEU A 198 4.20 4.39 -15.72
C LEU A 198 3.11 5.01 -16.60
N LYS A 199 3.49 5.60 -17.74
CA LYS A 199 2.56 6.19 -18.70
C LYS A 199 1.68 5.14 -19.37
N SER A 200 2.24 3.99 -19.75
CA SER A 200 1.50 2.86 -20.32
C SER A 200 0.44 2.32 -19.36
N ASN A 201 0.74 2.35 -18.06
CA ASN A 201 -0.18 2.03 -16.96
C ASN A 201 -1.14 3.18 -16.60
N GLY A 202 -1.12 4.30 -17.33
CA GLY A 202 -1.99 5.46 -17.09
C GLY A 202 -1.73 6.11 -15.73
N TYR A 203 -0.49 6.10 -15.26
CA TYR A 203 -0.07 6.56 -13.93
C TYR A 203 -0.83 5.89 -12.79
N ASN A 204 -1.30 4.66 -13.01
CA ASN A 204 -1.84 3.81 -11.96
C ASN A 204 -0.67 3.15 -11.23
N LEU A 205 -0.53 3.46 -9.94
CA LEU A 205 0.58 3.00 -9.10
C LEU A 205 0.21 1.74 -8.30
N ASN A 206 -0.85 1.02 -8.68
CA ASN A 206 -1.22 -0.22 -7.99
C ASN A 206 -0.06 -1.22 -8.10
N ILE A 207 0.52 -1.59 -6.95
CA ILE A 207 1.79 -2.33 -6.86
C ILE A 207 1.79 -3.63 -7.70
N PRO A 208 0.71 -4.44 -7.74
CA PRO A 208 0.66 -5.65 -8.58
C PRO A 208 0.78 -5.42 -10.09
N ARG A 209 0.80 -4.17 -10.58
CA ARG A 209 1.08 -3.84 -11.98
C ARG A 209 2.58 -3.83 -12.31
N TYR A 210 3.42 -3.72 -11.28
CA TYR A 210 4.87 -3.55 -11.39
C TYR A 210 5.61 -4.70 -10.71
N VAL A 211 5.09 -5.18 -9.58
CA VAL A 211 5.63 -6.34 -8.87
C VAL A 211 4.63 -7.49 -9.02
N ASP A 212 4.93 -8.43 -9.91
CA ASP A 212 4.14 -9.64 -10.04
C ASP A 212 4.46 -10.57 -8.88
N THR A 213 3.54 -10.68 -7.92
CA THR A 213 3.63 -11.61 -6.79
C THR A 213 2.86 -12.90 -7.04
N PHE A 214 2.34 -13.12 -8.24
CA PHE A 214 1.58 -14.32 -8.56
C PHE A 214 2.47 -15.56 -8.43
N GLU A 215 1.99 -16.54 -7.68
CA GLU A 215 2.53 -17.89 -7.71
C GLU A 215 1.66 -18.69 -8.67
N ALA A 216 2.25 -19.12 -9.79
CA ALA A 216 1.59 -20.07 -10.65
C ALA A 216 1.29 -21.33 -9.83
N GLU A 217 0.00 -21.67 -9.69
CA GLU A 217 -0.40 -22.93 -9.08
C GLU A 217 0.33 -24.07 -9.80
N GLU A 218 0.80 -25.06 -9.03
CA GLU A 218 1.42 -26.24 -9.62
C GLU A 218 0.47 -26.85 -10.66
N ALA A 219 1.00 -27.13 -11.84
CA ALA A 219 0.23 -27.76 -12.90
C ALA A 219 -0.35 -29.08 -12.37
N VAL A 220 -1.67 -29.12 -12.22
CA VAL A 220 -2.38 -30.32 -11.76
C VAL A 220 -2.07 -31.45 -12.73
N ASP A 221 -1.47 -32.54 -12.24
CA ASP A 221 -1.30 -33.76 -13.04
C ASP A 221 -2.67 -34.40 -13.25
N LEU A 222 -3.29 -34.05 -14.39
CA LEU A 222 -4.59 -34.58 -14.80
C LEU A 222 -4.59 -36.11 -14.90
N SER A 223 -3.44 -36.74 -15.18
CA SER A 223 -3.33 -38.20 -15.21
C SER A 223 -3.37 -38.81 -13.81
N ALA A 224 -2.69 -38.18 -12.84
CA ALA A 224 -2.76 -38.60 -11.45
C ALA A 224 -4.18 -38.45 -10.88
N VAL A 225 -4.83 -37.30 -11.13
CA VAL A 225 -6.22 -37.04 -10.70
C VAL A 225 -7.19 -38.04 -11.33
N ALA A 226 -7.05 -38.35 -12.63
CA ALA A 226 -7.88 -39.35 -13.31
C ALA A 226 -7.68 -40.76 -12.73
N LYS A 227 -6.44 -41.13 -12.37
CA LYS A 227 -6.16 -42.41 -11.70
C LYS A 227 -6.76 -42.48 -10.30
N GLU A 228 -6.67 -41.42 -9.52
CA GLU A 228 -7.31 -41.34 -8.20
C GLU A 228 -8.83 -41.47 -8.31
N LEU A 229 -9.46 -40.76 -9.26
CA LEU A 229 -10.90 -40.88 -9.52
C LEU A 229 -11.30 -42.32 -9.86
N HIS A 230 -10.55 -42.99 -10.74
CA HIS A 230 -10.82 -44.39 -11.07
C HIS A 230 -10.63 -45.33 -9.87
N ALA A 231 -9.60 -45.10 -9.05
CA ALA A 231 -9.37 -45.89 -7.85
C ALA A 231 -10.49 -45.70 -6.81
N LEU A 232 -10.94 -44.46 -6.62
CA LEU A 232 -12.08 -44.12 -5.77
C LEU A 232 -13.37 -44.79 -6.26
N GLU A 233 -13.64 -44.77 -7.56
CA GLU A 233 -14.84 -45.39 -8.13
C GLU A 233 -14.83 -46.93 -7.95
N GLN A 234 -13.67 -47.56 -8.10
CA GLN A 234 -13.52 -48.99 -7.80
C GLN A 234 -13.68 -49.29 -6.32
N GLY A 235 -13.11 -48.45 -5.45
CA GLY A 235 -13.25 -48.55 -4.00
C GLY A 235 -14.70 -48.39 -3.54
N MET A 236 -15.44 -47.44 -4.11
CA MET A 236 -16.86 -47.27 -3.87
C MET A 236 -17.65 -48.53 -4.24
N LYS A 237 -17.45 -49.06 -5.46
CA LYS A 237 -18.13 -50.29 -5.90
C LYS A 237 -17.83 -51.49 -5.00
N ALA A 238 -16.58 -51.63 -4.55
CA ALA A 238 -16.20 -52.70 -3.64
C ALA A 238 -16.88 -52.55 -2.27
N THR A 239 -16.89 -51.32 -1.73
CA THR A 239 -17.52 -50.99 -0.44
C THR A 239 -19.03 -51.20 -0.50
N ASP A 240 -19.68 -50.79 -1.60
CA ASP A 240 -21.11 -50.98 -1.82
C ASP A 240 -21.47 -52.47 -1.91
N ALA A 241 -20.63 -53.29 -2.55
CA ALA A 241 -20.82 -54.74 -2.62
C ALA A 241 -20.69 -55.42 -1.23
N GLU A 242 -19.76 -54.97 -0.40
CA GLU A 242 -19.58 -55.46 0.97
C GLU A 242 -20.77 -55.06 1.85
N LEU A 243 -21.22 -53.80 1.78
CA LEU A 243 -22.41 -53.31 2.46
C LEU A 243 -23.67 -54.06 2.01
N ALA A 244 -23.81 -54.37 0.73
CA ALA A 244 -24.92 -55.19 0.23
C ALA A 244 -24.94 -56.58 0.86
N GLY A 245 -23.76 -57.19 1.06
CA GLY A 245 -23.61 -58.45 1.78
C GLY A 245 -24.13 -58.36 3.21
N TYR A 246 -23.68 -57.36 3.97
CA TYR A 246 -24.14 -57.15 5.34
C TYR A 246 -25.62 -56.82 5.45
N CYS A 247 -26.16 -55.98 4.57
CA CYS A 247 -27.59 -55.67 4.53
C CYS A 247 -28.45 -56.92 4.29
N LYS A 248 -27.99 -57.83 3.42
CA LYS A 248 -28.65 -59.10 3.15
C LYS A 248 -28.64 -60.05 4.36
N GLU A 249 -27.54 -60.12 5.09
CA GLU A 249 -27.44 -60.92 6.33
C GLU A 249 -28.35 -60.37 7.44
N LEU A 250 -28.47 -59.05 7.53
CA LEU A 250 -29.26 -58.37 8.55
C LEU A 250 -30.75 -58.19 8.19
N GLY A 251 -31.16 -58.55 6.96
CA GLY A 251 -32.54 -58.46 6.49
C GLY A 251 -33.07 -57.03 6.31
N ILE A 252 -32.18 -56.06 6.08
CA ILE A 252 -32.48 -54.64 5.91
C ILE A 252 -32.28 -54.20 4.45
N GLY A 253 -33.10 -53.26 3.97
CA GLY A 253 -33.02 -52.74 2.60
C GLY A 253 -31.76 -51.89 2.37
N MET A 254 -31.22 -51.93 1.15
CA MET A 254 -30.02 -51.16 0.81
C MET A 254 -30.31 -49.64 0.81
N PRO A 255 -29.42 -48.83 1.42
CA PRO A 255 -29.60 -47.38 1.51
C PRO A 255 -29.19 -46.58 0.26
N PHE A 256 -28.55 -47.21 -0.74
CA PHE A 256 -28.09 -46.57 -1.97
C PHE A 256 -28.48 -47.43 -3.20
N VAL A 257 -28.57 -46.80 -4.38
CA VAL A 257 -28.99 -47.42 -5.66
C VAL A 257 -27.78 -47.93 -6.44
#